data_AF-A0A645CNB0-F1
#
_entry.id   AF-A0A645CNB0-F1
#
_cell.length_a   1.000
_cell.length_b   1.000
_cell.length_c   1.000
_cell.angle_alpha   90.00
_cell.angle_beta   90.00
_cell.angle_gamma   90.00
#
_symmetry.space_group_name_H-M   'P 1'
#
loop_
_entity.id
_entity.type
_entity.pdbx_description
1 polymer ?
#
loop_
_entity_poly.entity_id
_entity_poly.type
_entity_poly.pdbx_seq_one_letter_code
_entity_poly.pdbx_strand_id
1 'polypeptide(L)'
;MNADLFNSLPEDLQTIVREAFTEAEDDGFKRTEENQDANLKKLEEKGVELVHSTPEQLAEVNRINQEVVWPKLNEMGIATQDAIDQIQAVAK
;
A
#
# COMPACT_ATOMS: atom_id res chain seq x y z
N MET A 1 8.47 -15.11 0.76
CA MET A 1 8.81 -16.52 1.06
C MET A 1 8.08 -17.42 0.07
N ASN A 2 8.66 -18.55 -0.36
CA ASN A 2 7.95 -19.51 -1.21
C ASN A 2 6.86 -20.24 -0.40
N ALA A 3 5.68 -20.46 -1.01
CA ALA A 3 4.52 -21.02 -0.33
C ALA A 3 4.71 -22.49 0.07
N ASP A 4 5.31 -23.31 -0.81
CA ASP A 4 5.53 -24.73 -0.54
C ASP A 4 6.48 -24.92 0.65
N LEU A 5 7.54 -24.11 0.71
CA LEU A 5 8.45 -24.10 1.84
C LEU A 5 7.73 -23.75 3.14
N PHE A 6 6.95 -22.66 3.15
CA PHE A 6 6.21 -22.25 4.34
C PHE A 6 5.21 -23.32 4.81
N ASN A 7 4.44 -23.89 3.88
CA ASN A 7 3.44 -24.91 4.17
C ASN A 7 4.06 -26.24 4.62
N SER A 8 5.34 -26.49 4.27
CA SER A 8 6.08 -27.67 4.74
C SER A 8 6.57 -27.56 6.18
N LEU A 9 6.53 -26.36 6.79
CA LEU A 9 6.96 -26.16 8.16
C LEU A 9 5.92 -26.72 9.15
N PRO A 10 6.35 -27.22 10.33
CA PRO A 10 5.49 -27.43 11.49
C PRO A 10 4.64 -26.20 11.85
N GLU A 11 3.45 -26.41 12.42
CA GLU A 11 2.47 -25.35 12.70
C GLU A 11 2.99 -24.28 13.68
N ASP A 12 3.78 -24.69 14.66
CA ASP A 12 4.46 -23.80 15.61
C ASP A 12 5.45 -22.87 14.89
N LEU A 13 6.24 -23.42 13.96
CA LEU A 13 7.14 -22.61 13.14
C LEU A 13 6.40 -21.71 12.14
N GLN A 14 5.28 -22.18 11.56
CA GLN A 14 4.44 -21.30 10.71
C GLN A 14 3.90 -20.12 11.51
N THR A 15 3.48 -20.35 12.75
CA THR A 15 3.00 -19.31 13.66
C THR A 15 4.10 -18.31 13.98
N ILE A 16 5.26 -18.77 14.42
CA ILE A 16 6.42 -17.90 14.71
C ILE A 16 6.78 -17.05 13.50
N VAL A 17 6.76 -17.63 12.31
CA VAL A 17 7.05 -16.89 11.08
C VAL A 17 6.00 -15.82 10.82
N ARG A 18 4.69 -16.13 10.92
CA ARG A 18 3.62 -15.13 10.74
C ARG A 18 3.76 -13.96 11.73
N GLU A 19 3.98 -14.27 13.00
CA GLU A 19 4.14 -13.25 14.05
C GLU A 19 5.34 -12.34 13.77
N ALA A 20 6.49 -12.92 13.40
CA ALA A 20 7.68 -12.14 13.04
C ALA A 20 7.46 -11.28 11.80
N PHE A 21 6.68 -11.75 10.81
CA PHE A 21 6.32 -10.93 9.63
C PHE A 21 5.43 -9.76 10.02
N THR A 22 4.44 -9.96 10.90
CA THR A 22 3.57 -8.88 11.40
C THR A 22 4.38 -7.83 12.16
N GLU A 23 5.24 -8.24 13.09
CA GLU A 23 6.11 -7.32 13.83
C GLU A 23 7.04 -6.53 12.89
N ALA A 24 7.63 -7.22 11.90
CA ALA A 24 8.50 -6.57 10.93
C ALA A 24 7.75 -5.59 10.01
N GLU A 25 6.47 -5.85 9.72
CA GLU A 25 5.59 -4.97 8.95
C GLU A 25 5.24 -3.70 9.73
N ASP A 26 4.86 -3.83 11.01
CA ASP A 26 4.59 -2.69 11.90
C ASP A 26 5.82 -1.77 12.02
N ASP A 27 6.99 -2.37 12.26
CA ASP A 27 8.27 -1.67 12.27
C ASP A 27 8.59 -1.02 10.90
N GLY A 28 8.19 -1.69 9.83
CA GLY A 28 8.31 -1.21 8.45
C GLY A 28 7.49 0.05 8.19
N PHE A 29 6.24 0.08 8.66
CA PHE A 29 5.37 1.26 8.58
C PHE A 29 5.99 2.44 9.31
N LYS A 30 6.39 2.25 10.56
CA LYS A 30 7.04 3.31 11.35
C LYS A 30 8.29 3.87 10.68
N ARG A 31 9.20 3.01 10.21
CA ARG A 31 10.40 3.45 9.48
C ARG A 31 10.04 4.19 8.20
N THR A 32 8.97 3.81 7.53
CA THR A 32 8.52 4.47 6.29
C THR A 32 8.07 5.89 6.58
N GLU A 33 7.28 6.11 7.63
CA GLU A 33 6.87 7.44 8.06
C GLU A 33 8.07 8.31 8.43
N GLU A 34 8.98 7.80 9.27
CA GLU A 34 10.21 8.51 9.67
C GLU A 34 11.07 8.89 8.45
N ASN A 35 11.18 7.99 7.47
CA ASN A 35 11.92 8.25 6.24
C ASN A 35 11.20 9.25 5.33
N GLN A 36 9.87 9.24 5.26
CA GLN A 36 9.12 10.20 4.48
C GLN A 36 9.36 11.62 4.99
N ASP A 37 9.23 11.85 6.30
CA ASP A 37 9.48 13.16 6.91
C ASP A 37 10.93 13.63 6.68
N ALA A 38 11.90 12.73 6.89
CA ALA A 38 13.31 13.04 6.65
C ALA A 38 13.58 13.36 5.18
N ASN A 39 12.90 12.71 4.24
CA ASN A 39 13.06 12.94 2.81
C ASN A 39 12.41 14.25 2.36
N LEU A 40 11.23 14.60 2.87
CA LEU A 40 10.58 15.89 2.59
C LEU A 40 11.48 17.05 3.03
N LYS A 41 12.03 16.97 4.25
CA LYS A 41 12.98 17.99 4.74
C LYS A 41 14.21 18.14 3.84
N LYS A 42 14.77 17.03 3.36
CA LYS A 42 15.92 17.06 2.42
C LYS A 42 15.55 17.69 1.08
N LEU A 43 14.30 17.58 0.62
CA LEU A 43 13.84 18.24 -0.60
C LEU A 43 13.74 19.75 -0.39
N GLU A 44 13.17 20.19 0.73
CA GLU A 44 13.10 21.62 1.10
C GLU A 44 14.50 22.24 1.27
N GLU A 45 15.43 21.55 1.94
CA GLU A 45 16.82 21.99 2.10
C GLU A 45 17.55 22.16 0.75
N LYS A 46 17.13 21.40 -0.27
CA LYS A 46 17.64 21.52 -1.64
C LYS A 46 16.92 22.59 -2.47
N GLY A 47 15.99 23.34 -1.87
CA GLY A 47 15.20 24.37 -2.53
C GLY A 47 14.12 23.83 -3.46
N VAL A 48 13.70 22.57 -3.27
CA VAL A 48 12.57 22.00 -4.01
C VAL A 48 11.27 22.53 -3.42
N GLU A 49 10.43 23.11 -4.28
CA GLU A 49 9.07 23.50 -3.90
C GLU A 49 8.17 22.27 -3.84
N LEU A 50 7.61 21.99 -2.65
CA LEU A 50 6.65 20.92 -2.45
C LEU A 50 5.25 21.45 -2.76
N VAL A 51 4.59 20.85 -3.74
CA VAL A 51 3.20 21.16 -4.10
C VAL A 51 2.31 20.02 -3.65
N HIS A 52 1.31 20.36 -2.82
CA HIS A 52 0.29 19.40 -2.38
C HIS A 52 -0.95 19.52 -3.25
N SER A 53 -1.58 18.37 -3.55
CA SER A 53 -2.86 18.37 -4.26
C SER A 53 -3.95 19.04 -3.44
N THR A 54 -4.79 19.84 -4.10
CA THR A 54 -5.98 20.42 -3.48
C THR A 54 -7.05 19.33 -3.27
N PRO A 55 -8.06 19.57 -2.40
CA PRO A 55 -9.18 18.65 -2.24
C PRO A 55 -9.90 18.33 -3.56
N GLU A 56 -10.04 19.31 -4.45
CA GLU A 56 -10.68 19.14 -5.77
C GLU A 56 -9.83 18.25 -6.67
N GLN A 57 -8.50 18.41 -6.64
CA GLN A 57 -7.58 17.56 -7.40
C GLN A 57 -7.60 16.12 -6.88
N LEU A 58 -7.66 15.92 -5.56
CA LEU A 58 -7.78 14.60 -4.96
C LEU A 58 -9.13 13.95 -5.32
N ALA A 59 -10.22 14.71 -5.32
CA ALA A 59 -11.53 14.22 -5.74
C ALA A 59 -11.55 13.80 -7.21
N GLU A 60 -10.87 14.57 -8.09
CA GLU A 60 -10.76 14.22 -9.51
C GLU A 60 -9.91 12.95 -9.73
N VAL A 61 -8.80 12.78 -8.98
CA VAL A 61 -8.03 11.53 -9.01
C VAL A 61 -8.89 10.35 -8.57
N ASN A 62 -9.69 10.51 -7.51
CA ASN A 62 -10.61 9.46 -7.07
C ASN A 62 -11.65 9.11 -8.14
N ARG A 63 -12.24 10.12 -8.79
CA ARG A 63 -13.18 9.92 -9.90
C ARG A 63 -12.53 9.15 -11.06
N ILE A 64 -11.32 9.54 -11.47
CA ILE A 64 -10.55 8.84 -12.52
C ILE A 64 -10.26 7.40 -12.11
N ASN A 65 -9.89 7.17 -10.85
CA ASN A 65 -9.65 5.80 -10.36
C ASN A 65 -10.91 4.94 -10.48
N GLN A 66 -12.07 5.47 -10.08
CA GLN A 66 -13.36 4.78 -10.15
C GLN A 66 -13.83 4.51 -11.58
N GLU A 67 -13.73 5.49 -12.47
CA GLU A 67 -14.29 5.39 -13.82
C GLU A 67 -13.35 4.75 -14.84
N VAL A 68 -12.03 4.82 -14.62
CA VAL A 68 -11.04 4.45 -15.63
C VAL A 68 -10.10 3.37 -15.11
N VAL A 69 -9.42 3.62 -13.99
CA VAL A 69 -8.31 2.75 -13.55
C VAL A 69 -8.84 1.40 -13.05
N TRP A 70 -9.81 1.39 -12.13
CA TRP A 70 -10.34 0.14 -11.59
C TRP A 70 -11.01 -0.74 -12.65
N PRO A 71 -11.88 -0.21 -13.54
CA PRO A 71 -12.40 -0.98 -14.66
C PRO A 71 -11.28 -1.54 -15.54
N LYS A 72 -10.24 -0.75 -15.81
CA LYS A 72 -9.14 -1.20 -16.67
C LYS A 72 -8.33 -2.33 -16.05
N LEU A 73 -8.04 -2.27 -14.75
CA LEU A 73 -7.36 -3.35 -14.03
C LEU A 73 -8.19 -4.64 -14.01
N ASN A 74 -9.51 -4.52 -13.92
CA ASN A 74 -10.43 -5.66 -14.03
C ASN A 74 -10.44 -6.25 -15.45
N GLU A 75 -10.57 -5.41 -16.49
CA GLU A 75 -10.49 -5.85 -17.90
C GLU A 75 -9.18 -6.57 -18.22
N MET A 76 -8.06 -6.12 -17.64
CA MET A 76 -6.74 -6.73 -17.82
C MET A 76 -6.55 -8.02 -17.02
N GLY A 77 -7.51 -8.39 -16.17
CA GLY A 77 -7.41 -9.54 -15.26
C GLY A 77 -6.36 -9.36 -14.16
N ILE A 78 -5.92 -8.13 -13.89
CA ILE A 78 -4.96 -7.81 -12.82
C ILE A 78 -5.68 -7.79 -11.46
N ALA A 79 -6.90 -7.27 -11.44
CA ALA A 79 -7.75 -7.25 -10.26
C ALA A 79 -9.08 -7.93 -10.58
N THR A 80 -9.74 -8.48 -9.56
CA THR A 80 -11.14 -8.92 -9.67
C THR A 80 -12.07 -7.81 -9.18
N GLN A 81 -13.33 -7.82 -9.61
CA GLN A 81 -14.33 -6.89 -9.09
C GLN A 81 -14.45 -7.02 -7.57
N ASP A 82 -14.47 -8.24 -7.03
CA ASP A 82 -14.53 -8.49 -5.59
C ASP A 82 -13.35 -7.86 -4.84
N ALA A 83 -12.13 -7.93 -5.38
CA ALA A 83 -10.96 -7.30 -4.76
C ALA A 83 -11.04 -5.77 -4.78
N ILE A 84 -11.54 -5.19 -5.89
CA ILE A 84 -11.76 -3.75 -6.01
C ILE A 84 -12.81 -3.30 -4.97
N ASP A 85 -13.93 -4.02 -4.85
CA ASP A 85 -15.01 -3.70 -3.93
C ASP A 85 -14.54 -3.76 -2.46
N GLN A 86 -13.72 -4.76 -2.11
CA GLN A 86 -13.12 -4.87 -0.77
C GLN A 86 -12.20 -3.69 -0.45
N ILE A 87 -11.33 -3.28 -1.39
CA ILE A 87 -10.45 -2.12 -1.22
C ILE A 87 -11.27 -0.84 -1.03
N GLN A 88 -12.32 -0.65 -1.83
CA GLN A 88 -13.17 0.54 -1.73
C GLN A 88 -13.99 0.58 -0.43
N ALA A 89 -14.31 -0.56 0.16
CA ALA A 89 -15.03 -0.62 1.43
C ALA A 89 -14.18 -0.12 2.61
N VAL A 90 -12.85 -0.31 2.58
CA VAL A 90 -11.92 0.09 3.64
C VAL A 90 -11.30 1.47 3.43
N ALA A 91 -11.41 2.03 2.22
CA ALA A 91 -10.87 3.35 1.87
C ALA A 91 -11.75 4.54 2.35
N LYS A 92 -12.73 4.30 3.24
CA LYS A 92 -13.59 5.33 3.85
C LYS A 92 -13.03 5.81 5.18
#